data_AF-A0A957GTZ0-F1
#
_entry.id   AF-A0A957GTZ0-F1
#
_cell.length_a   1.000
_cell.length_b   1.000
_cell.length_c   1.000
_cell.angle_alpha   90.00
_cell.angle_beta   90.00
_cell.angle_gamma   90.00
#
_symmetry.space_group_name_H-M   'P 1'
#
loop_
_entity.id
_entity.type
_entity.pdbx_description
1 polymer ?
#
loop_
_entity_poly.entity_id
_entity_poly.type
_entity_poly.pdbx_seq_one_letter_code
_entity_poly.pdbx_strand_id
1 'polypeptide(L)'
;MMPQIFDRVAIDTWLRDEIVQKFPRGGLGDIKLGSQCIVNPGETAVFVRGGEPMGTFMPGRHTITTENIPILTDLLERGLFGGKNVFTADVYYVKTTDLTLKWGTRDPIVVEHPQRMPGASAM
;
A
#
# COMPACT_ATOMS: atom_id res chain seq x y z
N MET A 1 14.68 -29.22 15.35
CA MET A 1 13.62 -28.68 14.49
C MET A 1 13.64 -27.17 14.66
N MET A 2 14.15 -26.42 13.68
CA MET A 2 14.28 -24.96 13.76
C MET A 2 12.91 -24.33 13.44
N PRO A 3 12.38 -23.40 14.25
CA PRO A 3 11.16 -22.68 13.92
C PRO A 3 11.39 -21.87 12.63
N GLN A 4 10.49 -22.01 11.66
CA GLN A 4 10.54 -21.24 10.43
C GLN A 4 10.36 -19.76 10.77
N ILE A 5 11.27 -18.92 10.30
CA ILE A 5 11.16 -17.46 10.40
C ILE A 5 9.89 -17.06 9.64
N PHE A 6 8.87 -16.61 10.38
CA PHE A 6 7.68 -15.99 9.82
C PHE A 6 8.12 -14.74 9.06
N ASP A 7 7.67 -14.59 7.81
CA ASP A 7 8.01 -13.43 7.01
C ASP A 7 7.46 -12.17 7.68
N ARG A 8 8.32 -11.16 7.86
CA ARG A 8 7.99 -9.89 8.51
C ARG A 8 7.51 -8.93 7.44
N VAL A 9 6.20 -8.69 7.43
CA VAL A 9 5.58 -7.69 6.58
C VAL A 9 5.57 -6.38 7.34
N ALA A 10 6.49 -5.49 6.99
CA ALA A 10 6.64 -4.18 7.61
C ALA A 10 7.38 -3.24 6.66
N ILE A 11 7.17 -1.95 6.84
CA ILE A 11 7.97 -0.93 6.18
C ILE A 11 8.97 -0.34 7.17
N ASP A 12 10.21 -0.16 6.71
CA ASP A 12 11.30 0.34 7.56
C ASP A 12 11.54 1.85 7.38
N THR A 13 11.21 2.43 6.22
CA THR A 13 11.47 3.85 5.94
C THR A 13 10.46 4.44 4.97
N TRP A 14 9.93 5.60 5.35
CA TRP A 14 9.08 6.46 4.54
C TRP A 14 9.90 7.55 3.85
N LEU A 15 9.58 7.85 2.59
CA LEU A 15 10.02 9.10 1.99
C LEU A 15 9.20 10.29 2.53
N ARG A 16 9.76 11.50 2.43
CA ARG A 16 9.15 12.73 2.97
C ARG A 16 7.76 13.00 2.38
N ASP A 17 7.65 12.87 1.07
CA ASP A 17 6.44 13.20 0.31
C ASP A 17 5.63 11.94 -0.05
N GLU A 18 5.98 10.78 0.54
CA GLU A 18 5.29 9.51 0.29
C GLU A 18 4.16 9.31 1.28
N ILE A 19 2.97 9.05 0.73
CA ILE A 19 1.72 8.83 1.48
C ILE A 19 1.40 7.34 1.56
N VAL A 20 1.68 6.59 0.48
CA VAL A 20 1.33 5.18 0.35
C VAL A 20 2.55 4.40 -0.14
N GLN A 21 2.82 3.28 0.52
CA GLN A 21 3.87 2.35 0.12
C GLN A 21 3.33 0.93 0.02
N LYS A 22 3.65 0.27 -1.10
CA LYS A 22 3.34 -1.14 -1.32
C LYS A 22 4.45 -2.02 -0.73
N PHE A 23 4.05 -3.07 -0.01
CA PHE A 23 4.90 -4.18 0.39
C PHE A 23 4.42 -5.47 -0.30
N PRO A 24 5.32 -6.23 -0.96
CA PRO A 24 6.72 -5.91 -1.26
C PRO A 24 6.86 -4.82 -2.34
N ARG A 25 7.89 -3.97 -2.26
CA ARG A 25 8.07 -2.80 -3.14
C ARG A 25 8.30 -3.12 -4.63
N GLY A 26 8.85 -4.31 -4.94
CA GLY A 26 9.44 -4.60 -6.25
C GLY A 26 8.78 -5.71 -7.07
N GLY A 27 7.62 -6.23 -6.66
CA GLY A 27 7.03 -7.39 -7.34
C GLY A 27 5.55 -7.66 -7.06
N LEU A 28 5.07 -8.76 -7.63
CA LEU A 28 3.81 -9.40 -7.26
C LEU A 28 3.98 -9.93 -5.83
N GLY A 29 3.16 -9.46 -4.88
CA GLY A 29 3.29 -9.81 -3.48
C GLY A 29 3.10 -11.29 -3.21
N ASP A 30 4.16 -11.93 -2.75
CA ASP A 30 4.16 -13.33 -2.32
C ASP A 30 4.10 -13.40 -0.80
N ILE A 31 3.17 -12.64 -0.20
CA ILE A 31 2.99 -12.63 1.25
C ILE A 31 2.34 -13.96 1.66
N LYS A 32 3.09 -14.76 2.40
CA LYS A 32 2.64 -16.06 2.89
C LYS A 32 1.57 -15.93 3.97
N LEU A 33 0.69 -16.91 4.04
CA LEU A 33 -0.23 -17.07 5.17
C LEU A 33 0.58 -17.36 6.45
N GLY A 34 0.20 -16.73 7.56
CA GLY A 34 0.92 -16.82 8.83
C GLY A 34 2.03 -15.78 9.00
N SER A 35 2.30 -14.95 7.98
CA SER A 35 3.23 -13.82 8.10
C SER A 35 2.75 -12.80 9.14
N GLN A 36 3.71 -12.17 9.81
CA GLN A 36 3.42 -11.13 10.80
C GLN A 36 3.44 -9.76 10.12
N CYS A 37 2.28 -9.14 10.04
CA CYS A 37 2.09 -7.75 9.63
C CYS A 37 2.32 -6.84 10.84
N ILE A 38 3.36 -6.02 10.79
CA ILE A 38 3.64 -5.02 11.81
C ILE A 38 3.28 -3.67 11.22
N VAL A 39 2.39 -2.96 11.91
CA VAL A 39 1.94 -1.62 11.57
C VAL A 39 2.44 -0.69 12.66
N ASN A 40 3.29 0.26 12.31
CA ASN A 40 3.83 1.21 13.28
C ASN A 40 2.77 2.27 13.65
N PRO A 41 2.96 3.00 14.76
CA PRO A 41 2.16 4.19 15.04
C PRO A 41 2.32 5.24 13.92
N GLY A 42 1.22 5.91 13.55
CA GLY A 42 1.23 6.92 12.49
C GLY A 42 1.09 6.37 11.06
N GLU A 43 0.77 5.09 10.92
CA GLU A 43 0.41 4.43 9.67
C GLU A 43 -0.74 3.44 9.87
N THR A 44 -1.34 3.02 8.76
CA THR A 44 -2.38 1.98 8.67
C THR A 44 -2.04 1.08 7.50
N ALA A 45 -2.27 -0.21 7.62
CA ALA A 45 -2.00 -1.15 6.54
C ALA A 45 -3.30 -1.66 5.92
N VAL A 46 -3.35 -1.77 4.59
CA VAL A 46 -4.48 -2.31 3.83
C VAL A 46 -4.02 -3.60 3.18
N PHE A 47 -4.65 -4.71 3.52
CA PHE A 47 -4.37 -6.00 2.91
C PHE A 47 -5.17 -6.15 1.63
N VAL A 48 -4.50 -6.48 0.53
CA VAL A 48 -5.09 -6.65 -0.80
C VAL A 48 -4.72 -8.03 -1.32
N ARG A 49 -5.71 -8.79 -1.78
CA ARG A 49 -5.50 -10.12 -2.36
C ARG A 49 -6.26 -10.24 -3.66
N GLY A 50 -5.60 -10.71 -4.72
CA GLY A 50 -6.24 -10.88 -6.02
C GLY A 50 -6.82 -9.59 -6.62
N GLY A 51 -6.32 -8.42 -6.18
CA GLY A 51 -6.83 -7.10 -6.60
C GLY A 51 -7.95 -6.53 -5.73
N GLU A 52 -8.46 -7.28 -4.75
CA GLU A 52 -9.53 -6.81 -3.86
C GLU A 52 -9.00 -6.44 -2.46
N PRO A 53 -9.43 -5.30 -1.90
CA PRO A 53 -9.10 -4.92 -0.54
C PRO A 53 -9.89 -5.78 0.44
N MET A 54 -9.16 -6.51 1.27
CA MET A 54 -9.70 -7.51 2.19
C MET A 54 -9.96 -6.92 3.58
N GLY A 55 -9.15 -5.95 4.00
CA GLY A 55 -9.29 -5.32 5.31
C GLY A 55 -8.17 -4.34 5.62
N THR A 56 -8.37 -3.59 6.70
CA THR A 56 -7.43 -2.59 7.20
C THR A 56 -6.93 -2.97 8.60
N PHE A 57 -5.63 -2.87 8.82
CA PHE A 57 -4.96 -3.09 10.08
C PHE A 57 -4.52 -1.77 10.71
N MET A 58 -4.95 -1.56 11.96
CA MET A 58 -4.54 -0.42 12.80
C MET A 58 -3.12 -0.62 13.35
N PRO A 59 -2.48 0.41 13.92
CA PRO A 59 -1.17 0.28 14.56
C PRO A 59 -1.12 -0.89 15.55
N GLY A 60 -0.12 -1.75 15.40
CA GLY A 60 0.01 -3.00 16.16
C GLY A 60 0.60 -4.15 15.34
N ARG A 61 0.67 -5.32 15.97
CA ARG A 61 1.12 -6.57 15.33
C ARG A 61 -0.07 -7.44 15.02
N HIS A 62 -0.23 -7.80 13.74
CA HIS A 62 -1.32 -8.60 13.22
C HIS A 62 -0.76 -9.82 12.50
N THR A 63 -1.31 -10.99 12.80
CA THR A 63 -0.99 -12.19 12.02
C THR A 63 -1.92 -12.20 10.80
N ILE A 64 -1.36 -12.35 9.60
CA ILE A 64 -2.14 -12.53 8.38
C ILE A 64 -2.66 -13.96 8.38
N THR A 65 -3.88 -14.13 8.87
CA THR A 65 -4.63 -15.39 8.85
C THR A 65 -5.86 -15.28 7.98
N THR A 66 -6.34 -16.41 7.50
CA THR A 66 -7.60 -16.49 6.76
C THR A 66 -8.80 -16.02 7.59
N GLU A 67 -8.76 -16.19 8.91
CA GLU A 67 -9.89 -15.86 9.80
C GLU A 67 -10.08 -14.37 10.06
N ASN A 68 -9.03 -13.55 9.96
CA ASN A 68 -9.12 -12.11 10.26
C ASN A 68 -9.72 -11.27 9.13
N ILE A 69 -10.15 -11.90 8.03
CA ILE A 69 -10.72 -11.23 6.86
C ILE A 69 -12.11 -11.84 6.63
N PRO A 70 -13.19 -11.10 6.90
CA PRO A 70 -14.56 -11.63 6.87
C PRO A 70 -15.03 -12.10 5.47
N ILE A 71 -14.30 -11.80 4.40
CA ILE A 71 -14.57 -12.24 3.02
C ILE A 71 -13.93 -13.62 2.70
N LEU A 72 -12.99 -14.09 3.52
CA LEU A 72 -12.19 -15.28 3.21
C LEU A 72 -12.89 -16.62 3.47
N THR A 73 -14.03 -16.65 4.15
CA THR A 73 -14.79 -17.90 4.38
C THR A 73 -15.43 -18.40 3.07
N ASP A 74 -16.03 -17.52 2.28
CA ASP A 74 -16.77 -17.91 1.07
C ASP A 74 -15.88 -18.33 -0.11
N LEU A 75 -14.64 -17.81 -0.19
CA LEU A 75 -13.75 -18.07 -1.32
C LEU A 75 -12.96 -19.38 -1.16
N LEU A 76 -12.75 -19.85 0.08
CA LEU A 76 -12.09 -21.13 0.36
C LEU A 76 -13.03 -22.33 0.18
N GLU A 77 -14.33 -22.14 0.39
CA GLU A 77 -15.34 -23.18 0.19
C GLU A 77 -15.59 -23.47 -1.30
N ARG A 78 -15.29 -22.52 -2.19
CA ARG A 78 -15.37 -22.69 -3.65
C ARG A 78 -14.05 -23.20 -4.22
N GLY A 79 -13.71 -24.45 -3.91
CA GLY A 79 -12.61 -25.15 -4.57
C GLY A 79 -12.74 -25.10 -6.09
N LEU A 80 -11.62 -24.83 -6.81
CA LEU A 80 -11.34 -25.17 -8.23
C LEU A 80 -10.27 -24.27 -8.88
N PHE A 81 -9.02 -24.17 -8.38
CA PHE A 81 -7.98 -23.49 -9.19
C PHE A 81 -6.62 -24.21 -9.14
N GLY A 82 -6.39 -25.02 -10.17
CA GLY A 82 -5.18 -25.80 -10.37
C GLY A 82 -3.93 -24.94 -10.61
N GLY A 83 -2.99 -25.03 -9.67
CA GLY A 83 -1.55 -25.13 -9.97
C GLY A 83 -0.81 -23.91 -10.54
N LYS A 84 -1.41 -22.71 -10.61
CA LYS A 84 -0.67 -21.47 -10.88
C LYS A 84 -0.76 -20.56 -9.66
N ASN A 85 0.28 -19.76 -9.40
CA ASN A 85 0.35 -18.80 -8.29
C ASN A 85 -0.78 -17.74 -8.37
N VAL A 86 -2.00 -18.08 -7.95
CA VAL A 86 -3.18 -17.19 -7.89
C VAL A 86 -3.28 -16.47 -6.54
N PHE A 87 -2.34 -16.71 -5.62
CA PHE A 87 -2.37 -16.15 -4.26
C PHE A 87 -1.38 -15.02 -4.08
N THR A 88 -1.38 -14.06 -5.00
CA THR A 88 -0.63 -12.82 -4.80
C THR A 88 -1.38 -11.95 -3.79
N ALA A 89 -0.71 -11.66 -2.69
CA ALA A 89 -1.19 -10.83 -1.60
C ALA A 89 -0.21 -9.68 -1.39
N ASP A 90 -0.74 -8.46 -1.40
CA ASP A 90 -0.01 -7.22 -1.23
C ASP A 90 -0.50 -6.52 0.04
N VAL A 91 0.39 -5.77 0.70
CA VAL A 91 0.01 -4.86 1.78
C VAL A 91 0.36 -3.45 1.39
N TYR A 92 -0.60 -2.54 1.48
CA TYR A 92 -0.40 -1.11 1.27
C TYR A 92 -0.38 -0.41 2.61
N TYR A 93 0.78 0.14 2.97
CA TYR A 93 0.91 1.01 4.13
C TYR A 93 0.52 2.42 3.71
N VAL A 94 -0.32 3.06 4.52
CA VAL A 94 -0.80 4.42 4.34
C VAL A 94 -0.38 5.23 5.57
N LYS A 95 0.28 6.35 5.35
CA LYS A 95 0.68 7.25 6.41
C LYS A 95 -0.54 8.00 6.93
N THR A 96 -0.75 8.00 8.25
CA THR A 96 -1.86 8.69 8.93
C THR A 96 -1.39 9.90 9.74
N THR A 97 -0.10 10.20 9.69
CA THR A 97 0.48 11.40 10.31
C THR A 97 0.26 12.63 9.42
N ASP A 98 0.12 13.81 10.03
CA ASP A 98 -0.02 15.07 9.32
C ASP A 98 1.17 15.34 8.38
N LEU A 99 0.87 15.63 7.12
CA LEU A 99 1.84 15.94 6.08
C LEU A 99 1.62 17.37 5.58
N THR A 100 2.65 18.21 5.73
CA THR A 100 2.67 19.54 5.11
C THR A 100 3.30 19.42 3.72
N LEU A 101 2.46 19.31 2.69
CA LEU A 101 2.87 19.28 1.29
C LEU A 101 2.67 20.66 0.67
N LYS A 102 3.60 21.08 -0.20
CA LYS A 102 3.42 22.29 -1.00
C LYS A 102 2.31 22.04 -2.01
N TRP A 103 1.33 22.93 -2.07
CA TRP A 103 0.32 22.92 -3.13
C TRP A 103 0.88 23.66 -4.36
N GLY A 104 0.52 23.19 -5.56
CA GLY A 104 0.92 23.80 -6.82
C GLY A 104 1.68 22.85 -7.74
N THR A 105 2.09 23.37 -8.88
CA THR A 105 2.91 22.64 -9.86
C THR A 105 4.38 22.76 -9.52
N ARG A 106 5.18 21.72 -9.81
CA ARG A 106 6.64 21.80 -9.67
C ARG A 106 7.23 22.86 -10.60
N ASP A 107 6.65 22.97 -11.80
CA ASP A 107 7.03 23.94 -12.81
C ASP A 107 5.92 24.99 -13.01
N PRO A 108 6.27 26.24 -13.32
CA PRO A 108 5.28 27.29 -13.56
C PRO A 108 4.38 26.98 -14.76
N ILE A 109 3.06 27.16 -14.61
CA ILE A 109 2.11 27.09 -15.72
C ILE A 109 2.15 28.42 -16.47
N VAL A 110 2.63 28.40 -17.72
CA VAL A 110 2.58 29.58 -18.60
C VAL A 110 1.15 29.75 -19.10
N VAL A 111 0.47 30.78 -18.61
CA VAL A 111 -0.87 31.16 -19.11
C VAL A 111 -0.70 32.22 -20.18
N GLU A 112 -0.93 31.83 -21.44
CA GLU A 112 -0.98 32.77 -22.56
C GLU A 112 -2.36 33.43 -22.58
N HIS A 113 -2.41 34.74 -22.33
CA HIS A 113 -3.64 35.51 -22.49
C HIS A 113 -3.76 36.00 -23.94
N PRO A 114 -4.92 35.87 -24.60
CA PRO A 114 -5.11 36.21 -26.01
C PRO A 114 -4.92 37.70 -26.35
N GLN A 115 -4.85 38.59 -25.34
CA GLN A 115 -4.54 40.03 -25.50
C GLN A 115 -3.14 40.44 -25.01
N ARG A 116 -2.22 39.50 -24.74
CA ARG A 116 -0.87 39.84 -24.22
C ARG A 116 0.08 40.22 -25.36
N MET A 117 0.68 41.42 -25.29
CA MET A 117 1.72 41.85 -26.24
C MET A 117 3.02 41.05 -26.02
N PRO A 118 3.79 40.75 -27.09
CA PRO A 118 5.07 40.06 -26.95
C PRO A 118 6.04 40.88 -26.09
N GLY A 119 6.55 40.30 -24.99
CA GLY A 119 7.61 40.90 -24.15
C GLY A 119 7.22 41.32 -22.73
N ALA A 120 5.95 41.27 -22.35
CA ALA A 120 5.54 41.52 -20.96
C ALA A 120 5.74 40.26 -20.11
N SER A 121 6.93 40.08 -19.53
CA SER A 121 7.20 39.03 -18.53
C SER A 121 6.29 39.23 -17.31
N ALA A 122 5.75 38.14 -16.79
CA ALA A 122 4.98 38.16 -15.54
C ALA A 122 5.96 38.43 -14.38
N MET A 123 6.13 39.71 -14.03
CA MET A 123 6.59 40.09 -12.68
C MET A 123 5.40 40.12 -11.73
#